data_AF-A0A858QZT8-F1
#
_entry.id   AF-A0A858QZT8-F1
#
_cell.length_a   1.000
_cell.length_b   1.000
_cell.length_c   1.000
_cell.angle_alpha   90.00
_cell.angle_beta   90.00
_cell.angle_gamma   90.00
#
_symmetry.space_group_name_H-M   'P 1'
#
loop_
_entity.id
_entity.type
_entity.pdbx_description
1 polymer ?
#
loop_
_entity_poly.entity_id
_entity_poly.type
_entity_poly.pdbx_seq_one_letter_code
_entity_poly.pdbx_strand_id
1 'polypeptide(L)'
;MISIHEGTGWPDSPFVVQTLSKLDSCDLLELISEHIRSMALQRGWQDLQIIDSQINQQGVTTVQVFEVNYEQQEAGQTEYFSAVIWYDITEPWGLIYAGQLH
;
A
#
# COMPACT_ATOMS: atom_id res chain seq x y z
N MET A 1 -13.51 -9.84 4.64
CA MET A 1 -12.42 -9.44 5.57
C MET A 1 -11.17 -9.33 4.73
N ILE A 2 -10.51 -8.18 4.80
CA ILE A 2 -9.26 -7.90 4.08
C ILE A 2 -8.13 -7.99 5.09
N SER A 3 -6.99 -8.49 4.63
CA SER A 3 -5.81 -8.60 5.45
C SER A 3 -4.57 -8.35 4.62
N ILE A 4 -3.63 -7.64 5.25
CA ILE A 4 -2.30 -7.36 4.70
C ILE A 4 -1.34 -8.17 5.55
N HIS A 5 -0.75 -9.21 4.97
CA HIS A 5 -0.14 -10.29 5.76
C HIS A 5 1.38 -10.43 5.61
N GLU A 6 1.92 -10.14 4.43
CA GLU A 6 3.28 -10.57 4.07
C GLU A 6 4.02 -9.44 3.37
N GLY A 7 5.33 -9.26 3.61
CA GLY A 7 6.18 -8.29 2.90
C GLY A 7 6.82 -7.22 3.78
N THR A 8 7.72 -6.45 3.17
CA THR A 8 8.40 -5.29 3.81
C THR A 8 7.99 -3.96 3.17
N GLY A 9 7.21 -4.01 2.08
CA GLY A 9 6.80 -2.86 1.28
C GLY A 9 7.82 -2.45 0.22
N TRP A 10 8.85 -3.26 -0.02
CA TRP A 10 9.88 -3.03 -1.03
C TRP A 10 9.49 -3.63 -2.38
N PRO A 11 10.09 -3.20 -3.51
CA PRO A 11 9.73 -3.73 -4.83
C PRO A 11 9.91 -5.25 -4.97
N ASP A 12 10.91 -5.83 -4.30
CA ASP A 12 11.22 -7.25 -4.29
C ASP A 12 10.45 -8.04 -3.22
N SER A 13 9.85 -7.34 -2.25
CA SER A 13 9.05 -7.91 -1.17
C SER A 13 7.88 -6.98 -0.81
N PRO A 14 6.90 -6.83 -1.73
CA PRO A 14 5.77 -5.94 -1.53
C PRO A 14 4.83 -6.50 -0.46
N PHE A 15 4.00 -5.64 0.12
CA PHE A 15 2.94 -6.08 1.00
C PHE A 15 1.87 -6.86 0.22
N VAL A 16 1.55 -8.09 0.61
CA VAL A 16 0.50 -8.88 -0.05
C VAL A 16 -0.86 -8.53 0.56
N VAL A 17 -1.77 -8.04 -0.29
CA VAL A 17 -3.16 -7.78 0.07
C VAL A 17 -3.99 -9.01 -0.26
N GLN A 18 -4.77 -9.50 0.69
CA GLN A 18 -5.70 -10.61 0.49
C GLN A 18 -7.10 -10.20 0.94
N THR A 19 -8.12 -10.70 0.25
CA THR A 19 -9.52 -10.50 0.66
C THR A 19 -10.34 -11.75 0.52
N LEU A 20 -11.27 -11.93 1.44
CA LEU A 20 -12.29 -12.98 1.41
C LEU A 20 -13.57 -12.56 0.66
N SER A 21 -13.64 -11.33 0.13
CA SER A 21 -14.82 -10.76 -0.53
C SER A 21 -14.45 -9.84 -1.70
N LYS A 22 -15.31 -9.77 -2.73
CA LYS A 22 -15.21 -8.75 -3.78
C LYS A 22 -15.31 -7.36 -3.16
N LEU A 23 -14.42 -6.47 -3.56
CA LEU A 23 -14.38 -5.06 -3.17
C LEU A 23 -14.37 -4.21 -4.42
N ASP A 24 -14.76 -2.96 -4.30
CA ASP A 24 -14.42 -1.98 -5.31
C ASP A 24 -13.02 -1.40 -5.07
N SER A 25 -12.56 -0.58 -6.01
CA SER A 25 -11.24 0.05 -5.94
C SER A 25 -11.11 1.06 -4.81
N CYS A 26 -12.22 1.66 -4.36
CA CYS A 26 -12.20 2.71 -3.34
C CYS A 26 -11.94 2.11 -1.96
N ASP A 27 -12.66 1.04 -1.62
CA ASP A 27 -12.49 0.32 -0.35
C ASP A 27 -11.04 -0.18 -0.19
N LEU A 28 -10.45 -0.68 -1.29
CA LEU A 28 -9.06 -1.15 -1.31
C LEU A 28 -8.07 -0.03 -0.98
N LEU A 29 -8.22 1.15 -1.61
CA LEU A 29 -7.31 2.28 -1.40
C LEU A 29 -7.41 2.83 0.02
N GLU A 30 -8.62 2.90 0.58
CA GLU A 30 -8.84 3.34 1.96
C GLU A 30 -8.10 2.42 2.95
N LEU A 31 -8.26 1.11 2.80
CA LEU A 31 -7.61 0.12 3.67
C LEU A 31 -6.09 0.12 3.56
N ILE A 32 -5.56 0.24 2.35
CA ILE A 32 -4.10 0.36 2.19
C ILE A 32 -3.60 1.66 2.84
N SER A 33 -4.34 2.76 2.69
CA SER A 33 -4.01 4.03 3.32
C SER A 33 -4.02 3.94 4.85
N GLU A 34 -4.97 3.21 5.45
CA GLU A 34 -4.97 2.91 6.89
C GLU A 34 -3.76 2.09 7.30
N HIS A 35 -3.37 1.08 6.51
CA HIS A 35 -2.17 0.28 6.77
C HIS A 35 -0.90 1.14 6.74
N ILE A 36 -0.76 2.04 5.77
CA ILE A 36 0.37 2.98 5.69
C ILE A 36 0.43 3.83 6.96
N ARG A 37 -0.70 4.36 7.44
CA ARG A 37 -0.76 5.17 8.68
C ARG A 37 -0.39 4.36 9.92
N SER A 38 -0.88 3.12 10.02
CA SER A 38 -0.54 2.21 11.11
C SER A 38 0.96 1.87 11.12
N MET A 39 1.52 1.55 9.95
CA MET A 39 2.95 1.30 9.78
C MET A 39 3.79 2.53 10.14
N ALA A 40 3.38 3.72 9.68
CA ALA A 40 4.04 4.98 10.00
C ALA A 40 4.11 5.21 11.51
N LEU A 41 3.01 4.96 12.23
CA LEU A 41 2.97 5.05 13.69
C LEU A 41 3.95 4.07 14.35
N GLN A 42 3.98 2.81 13.90
CA GLN A 42 4.89 1.78 14.41
C GLN A 42 6.37 2.12 14.15
N ARG A 43 6.66 2.81 13.03
CA ARG A 43 8.01 3.25 12.65
C ARG A 43 8.40 4.62 13.21
N GLY A 44 7.50 5.29 13.92
CA GLY A 44 7.75 6.61 14.48
C GLY A 44 7.81 7.73 13.43
N TRP A 45 7.21 7.51 12.25
CA TRP A 45 7.05 8.53 11.22
C TRP A 45 6.00 9.56 11.64
N GLN A 46 6.33 10.83 11.50
CA GLN A 46 5.52 11.99 11.85
C GLN A 46 5.09 12.71 10.57
N ASP A 47 3.99 13.47 10.63
CA ASP A 47 3.47 14.27 9.52
C ASP A 47 3.44 13.56 8.15
N LEU A 48 3.07 12.27 8.18
CA LEU A 48 2.95 11.42 6.99
C LEU A 48 1.95 12.03 5.99
N GLN A 49 2.39 12.16 4.75
CA GLN A 49 1.57 12.56 3.61
C GLN A 49 1.70 11.54 2.49
N ILE A 50 0.57 11.01 2.02
CA ILE A 50 0.50 10.22 0.79
C ILE A 50 0.42 11.21 -0.37
N ILE A 51 1.41 11.18 -1.25
CA ILE A 51 1.59 12.16 -2.34
C ILE A 51 0.92 11.68 -3.61
N ASP A 52 1.19 10.43 -3.99
CA ASP A 52 0.64 9.82 -5.18
C ASP A 52 0.43 8.31 -4.95
N SER A 53 -0.42 7.72 -5.79
CA SER A 53 -0.64 6.28 -5.81
C SER A 53 -0.84 5.80 -7.25
N GLN A 54 -0.11 4.76 -7.65
CA GLN A 54 -0.11 4.25 -9.02
C GLN A 54 -0.33 2.74 -9.05
N ILE A 55 -1.10 2.27 -10.03
CA ILE A 55 -1.31 0.84 -10.29
C ILE A 55 -0.45 0.43 -11.48
N ASN A 56 0.41 -0.56 -11.26
CA ASN A 56 1.29 -1.13 -12.27
C ASN A 56 0.96 -2.61 -12.50
N GLN A 57 0.74 -3.00 -13.75
CA GLN A 57 0.60 -4.40 -14.14
C GLN A 57 1.94 -4.94 -14.64
N GLN A 58 2.42 -6.01 -14.02
CA GLN A 58 3.66 -6.70 -14.36
C GLN A 58 3.35 -8.17 -14.65
N GLY A 59 3.06 -8.49 -15.91
CA GLY A 59 2.64 -9.82 -16.31
C GLY A 59 1.32 -10.21 -15.66
N VAL A 60 1.32 -11.24 -14.81
CA VAL A 60 0.13 -11.69 -14.07
C VAL A 60 -0.05 -10.96 -12.73
N THR A 61 0.95 -10.20 -12.29
CA THR A 61 0.94 -9.50 -11.02
C THR A 61 0.41 -8.08 -11.20
N THR A 62 -0.47 -7.63 -10.31
CA THR A 62 -0.90 -6.22 -10.22
C THR A 62 -0.40 -5.63 -8.92
N VAL A 63 0.33 -4.52 -9.01
CA VAL A 63 0.97 -3.88 -7.85
C VAL A 63 0.46 -2.46 -7.71
N GLN A 64 0.03 -2.11 -6.50
CA GLN A 64 -0.29 -0.74 -6.09
C GLN A 64 0.93 -0.14 -5.40
N VAL A 65 1.36 1.02 -5.88
CA VAL A 65 2.51 1.76 -5.36
C VAL A 65 2.00 3.05 -4.72
N PHE A 66 2.60 3.43 -3.59
CA PHE A 66 2.33 4.69 -2.89
C PHE A 66 3.63 5.44 -2.67
N GLU A 67 3.63 6.72 -3.03
CA GLU A 67 4.68 7.66 -2.67
C GLU A 67 4.27 8.42 -1.43
N VAL A 68 5.13 8.41 -0.41
CA VAL A 68 4.86 9.09 0.86
C VAL A 68 6.01 9.99 1.26
N ASN A 69 5.66 11.12 1.86
CA ASN A 69 6.60 11.97 2.59
C ASN A 69 6.32 11.82 4.09
N TYR A 70 7.36 11.89 4.89
CA TYR A 70 7.23 11.86 6.35
C TYR A 70 8.39 12.59 7.02
N GLU A 71 8.17 12.98 8.26
CA GLU A 71 9.18 13.47 9.18
C GLU A 71 9.64 12.36 10.13
N GLN A 72 10.91 12.36 10.51
CA GLN A 72 11.43 11.44 11.53
C GLN A 72 12.52 12.12 12.36
N GLN A 73 12.60 11.76 13.64
CA GLN A 73 13.68 12.23 14.52
C GLN A 73 14.94 11.41 14.26
N GLU A 74 15.98 12.05 13.71
CA GLU A 74 17.32 11.48 13.57
C GLU A 74 18.35 12.40 14.24
N ALA A 75 19.26 11.79 15.01
CA ALA A 75 20.32 12.52 15.73
C ALA A 75 19.85 13.74 16.56
N GLY A 76 18.59 13.74 17.03
CA GLY A 76 18.00 14.83 17.82
C GLY A 76 17.44 15.99 17.00
N GLN A 77 17.27 15.82 15.69
CA GLN A 77 16.65 16.78 14.79
C GLN A 77 15.50 16.13 14.01
N THR A 78 14.51 16.94 13.65
CA THR A 78 13.48 16.53 12.69
C THR A 78 14.06 16.59 11.29
N GLU A 79 14.08 15.45 10.59
CA GLU A 79 14.47 15.36 9.19
C GLU A 79 13.28 14.94 8.31
N TYR A 80 13.36 15.30 7.03
CA TYR A 80 12.33 15.07 6.02
C TYR A 80 12.75 13.96 5.08
N PHE A 81 11.89 12.98 4.91
CA PHE A 81 12.15 11.80 4.10
C PHE A 81 11.02 11.54 3.11
N SER A 82 11.35 10.76 2.08
CA SER A 82 10.39 10.21 1.12
C SER A 82 10.60 8.70 1.03
N ALA A 83 9.51 7.97 0.90
CA ALA A 83 9.53 6.52 0.68
C ALA A 83 8.51 6.11 -0.37
N VAL A 84 8.80 4.98 -1.01
CA VAL A 84 7.87 4.32 -1.94
C VAL A 84 7.50 2.97 -1.36
N ILE A 85 6.20 2.72 -1.22
CA ILE A 85 5.66 1.51 -0.59
C ILE A 85 4.89 0.72 -1.63
N TRP A 86 5.19 -0.58 -1.73
CA TRP A 86 4.65 -1.48 -2.73
C TRP A 86 3.69 -2.48 -2.12
N TYR A 87 2.54 -2.69 -2.78
CA TYR A 87 1.49 -3.62 -2.38
C TYR A 87 1.11 -4.52 -3.56
N ASP A 88 1.29 -5.84 -3.43
CA ASP A 88 0.71 -6.80 -4.37
C ASP A 88 -0.80 -6.89 -4.12
N ILE A 89 -1.58 -6.44 -5.11
CA ILE A 89 -3.04 -6.41 -5.11
C ILE A 89 -3.63 -7.36 -6.16
N THR A 90 -2.83 -8.28 -6.70
CA THR A 90 -3.21 -9.21 -7.77
C THR A 90 -4.56 -9.88 -7.49
N GLU A 91 -4.74 -10.35 -6.27
CA GLU A 91 -6.05 -10.61 -5.66
C GLU A 91 -6.23 -9.51 -4.60
N PRO A 92 -7.31 -8.71 -4.52
CA PRO A 92 -8.60 -8.78 -5.22
C PRO A 92 -8.69 -8.26 -6.65
N TRP A 93 -7.69 -7.57 -7.19
CA TRP A 93 -7.89 -6.80 -8.44
C TRP A 93 -8.34 -7.70 -9.60
N GLY A 94 -7.78 -8.91 -9.70
CA GLY A 94 -8.24 -9.93 -10.64
C GLY A 94 -9.72 -10.31 -10.50
N LEU A 95 -10.28 -10.28 -9.28
CA LEU A 95 -11.71 -10.54 -9.02
C LEU A 95 -12.62 -9.36 -9.40
N ILE A 96 -12.14 -8.13 -9.27
CA ILE A 96 -12.86 -6.91 -9.65
C ILE A 96 -13.08 -6.90 -11.17
N TYR A 97 -12.02 -7.13 -11.93
CA TYR A 97 -12.07 -7.13 -13.40
C TYR A 97 -12.76 -8.37 -13.98
N ALA A 98 -12.58 -9.55 -13.39
CA ALA A 98 -13.34 -10.74 -13.81
C ALA A 98 -14.86 -10.58 -13.58
N GLY A 99 -15.28 -9.76 -12.62
CA GLY A 99 -16.69 -9.47 -12.36
C GLY A 99 -17.36 -8.53 -13.35
N GLN A 100 -16.60 -7.77 -14.15
CA GLN A 100 -17.12 -6.86 -15.17
C GLN A 100 -17.28 -7.51 -16.56
N LEU A 101 -16.78 -8.74 -16.72
CA LEU A 101 -16.83 -9.50 -17.98
C LEU A 101 -18.04 -10.45 -18.08
N HIS A 102 -18.97 -10.43 -17.11
CA HIS A 102 -20.16 -11.29 -17.05
C HIS A 102 -21.45 -10.49 -16.97
#